data_AF-A0A969W3T7-F1
#
_entry.id   AF-A0A969W3T7-F1
#
_cell.length_a   1.000
_cell.length_b   1.000
_cell.length_c   1.000
_cell.angle_alpha   90.00
_cell.angle_beta   90.00
_cell.angle_gamma   90.00
#
_symmetry.space_group_name_H-M   'P 1'
#
loop_
_entity.id
_entity.type
_entity.pdbx_description
1 polymer ?
#
loop_
_entity_poly.entity_id
_entity_poly.type
_entity_poly.pdbx_seq_one_letter_code
_entity_poly.pdbx_strand_id
1 'polypeptide(L)'
;MTGQCGSGVGERERPLANPWQGHEAEVLSVAFSPDSQRIVSGSRDQRVRIWDIFSPGGFGAIACNQLRYHSSLNQPTTDVAREAKQACESAMHADK
;
A
#
# COMPACT_ATOMS: atom_id res chain seq x y z
N MET A 1 16.68 -42.06 28.39
CA MET A 1 16.64 -40.64 28.79
C MET A 1 17.63 -39.88 27.92
N THR A 2 17.15 -39.17 26.91
CA THR A 2 17.86 -38.05 26.28
C THR A 2 16.79 -37.06 25.86
N GLY A 3 16.59 -36.04 26.69
CA GLY A 3 15.70 -34.92 26.40
C GLY A 3 16.30 -34.05 25.31
N GLN A 4 15.45 -33.52 24.43
CA GLN A 4 15.80 -32.41 23.56
C GLN A 4 14.94 -31.23 24.00
N CYS A 5 15.63 -30.16 24.43
CA CYS A 5 15.04 -28.88 24.77
C CYS A 5 14.30 -28.30 23.55
N GLY A 6 13.03 -27.97 23.77
CA GLY A 6 12.28 -27.13 22.85
C GLY A 6 12.96 -25.78 22.69
N SER A 7 13.14 -25.37 21.44
CA SER A 7 13.34 -23.96 21.11
C SER A 7 12.07 -23.49 20.42
N GLY A 8 11.14 -23.02 21.24
CA GLY A 8 10.04 -22.20 20.77
C GLY A 8 10.62 -20.88 20.28
N VAL A 9 10.82 -20.75 18.97
CA VAL A 9 10.83 -19.43 18.34
C VAL A 9 9.35 -19.07 18.16
N GLY A 10 8.80 -18.44 19.20
CA GLY A 10 7.58 -17.67 19.06
C GLY A 10 7.87 -16.54 18.09
N GLU A 11 7.47 -16.74 16.84
CA GLU A 11 7.32 -15.66 15.87
C GLU A 11 6.44 -14.61 16.55
N ARG A 12 7.04 -13.49 16.91
CA ARG A 12 6.26 -12.32 17.32
C ARG A 12 5.49 -11.91 16.08
N GLU A 13 4.25 -12.39 15.96
CA GLU A 13 3.21 -11.68 15.24
C GLU A 13 3.11 -10.32 15.94
N ARG A 14 3.95 -9.37 15.50
CA ARG A 14 3.72 -7.96 15.76
C ARG A 14 2.37 -7.71 15.10
N PRO A 15 1.32 -7.35 15.85
CA PRO A 15 0.13 -6.83 15.23
C PRO A 15 0.64 -5.67 14.37
N LEU A 16 0.57 -5.80 13.05
CA LEU A 16 0.91 -4.74 12.15
C LEU A 16 -0.04 -3.61 12.54
N ALA A 17 0.47 -2.64 13.30
CA ALA A 17 -0.23 -1.40 13.58
C ALA A 17 -0.86 -1.00 12.26
N ASN A 18 -2.19 -0.91 12.22
CA ASN A 18 -3.01 -0.92 11.01
C ASN A 18 -2.20 -0.26 9.86
N PRO A 19 -1.64 -1.03 8.89
CA PRO A 19 -0.48 -0.57 8.08
C PRO A 19 -0.74 0.69 7.26
N TRP A 20 -1.98 1.17 7.32
CA TRP A 20 -2.60 2.22 6.54
C TRP A 20 -3.14 3.34 7.42
N GLN A 21 -2.55 3.52 8.60
CA GLN A 21 -2.81 4.71 9.41
C GLN A 21 -2.36 5.95 8.60
N GLY A 22 -3.33 6.58 7.94
CA GLY A 22 -3.18 7.81 7.19
C GLY A 22 -2.67 8.96 8.05
N HIS A 23 -2.49 10.11 7.41
CA HIS A 23 -2.24 11.35 8.15
C HIS A 23 -3.44 11.69 9.05
N GLU A 24 -3.14 12.27 10.21
CA GLU A 24 -4.16 12.67 11.20
C GLU A 24 -4.73 14.07 10.90
N ALA A 25 -4.18 14.75 9.89
CA ALA A 25 -4.63 16.05 9.40
C ALA A 25 -4.41 16.17 7.88
N GLU A 26 -4.80 17.31 7.30
CA GLU A 26 -4.70 17.61 5.87
C GLU A 26 -3.34 17.25 5.27
N VAL A 27 -3.34 16.49 4.17
CA VAL A 27 -2.16 16.27 3.34
C VAL A 27 -1.95 17.52 2.49
N LEU A 28 -0.80 18.18 2.65
CA LEU A 28 -0.47 19.44 1.99
C LEU A 28 0.40 19.23 0.74
N SER A 29 1.08 18.08 0.64
CA SER A 29 1.98 17.77 -0.48
C SER A 29 2.10 16.27 -0.71
N VAL A 30 2.30 15.88 -1.97
CA VAL A 30 2.55 14.50 -2.41
C VAL A 30 3.64 14.53 -3.48
N ALA A 31 4.60 13.61 -3.41
CA ALA A 31 5.66 13.43 -4.40
C ALA A 31 5.85 11.95 -4.74
N PHE A 32 6.12 11.66 -6.01
CA PHE A 32 6.48 10.32 -6.49
C PHE A 32 7.99 10.15 -6.50
N SER A 33 8.48 8.96 -6.13
CA SER A 33 9.87 8.60 -6.39
C SER A 33 10.11 8.43 -7.89
N PRO A 34 11.30 8.75 -8.42
CA PRO A 34 11.61 8.57 -9.84
C PRO A 34 11.52 7.11 -10.31
N ASP A 35 11.75 6.16 -9.41
CA ASP A 35 11.61 4.72 -9.67
C ASP A 35 10.14 4.23 -9.66
N SER A 36 9.18 5.12 -9.38
CA SER A 36 7.74 4.84 -9.27
C SER A 36 7.34 3.79 -8.21
N GLN A 37 8.25 3.42 -7.31
CA GLN A 37 7.96 2.41 -6.28
C GLN A 37 7.39 2.99 -4.99
N ARG A 38 7.57 4.31 -4.76
CA ARG A 38 7.23 4.98 -3.51
C ARG A 38 6.51 6.29 -3.74
N ILE A 39 5.60 6.59 -2.83
CA ILE A 39 4.98 7.90 -2.68
C ILE A 39 5.39 8.49 -1.34
N VAL A 40 5.68 9.79 -1.31
CA VAL A 40 5.93 10.53 -0.08
C VAL A 40 4.85 11.58 0.10
N SER A 41 4.26 11.67 1.29
CA SER A 41 3.26 12.69 1.62
C SER A 41 3.65 13.48 2.86
N GLY A 42 3.40 14.79 2.82
CA GLY A 42 3.58 15.70 3.96
C GLY A 42 2.25 16.31 4.39
N SER A 43 2.02 16.44 5.70
CA SER A 43 0.73 16.87 6.27
C SER A 43 0.88 17.93 7.35
N ARG A 44 -0.23 18.62 7.63
CA ARG A 44 -0.40 19.49 8.79
C ARG A 44 -0.26 18.75 10.13
N ASP A 45 -0.27 17.42 10.14
CA ASP A 45 0.03 16.59 11.32
C ASP A 45 1.52 16.60 11.73
N GLN A 46 2.34 17.42 11.06
CA GLN A 46 3.77 17.59 11.27
C GLN A 46 4.60 16.34 10.96
N ARG A 47 4.03 15.36 10.23
CA ARG A 47 4.73 14.15 9.82
C ARG A 47 4.81 14.05 8.30
N VAL A 48 5.87 13.34 7.88
CA VAL A 48 6.05 12.85 6.51
C VAL A 48 5.87 11.34 6.55
N ARG A 49 5.12 10.79 5.59
CA ARG A 49 4.92 9.33 5.44
C ARG A 49 5.43 8.87 4.08
N ILE A 50 6.00 7.68 4.06
CA ILE A 50 6.47 6.99 2.85
C ILE A 50 5.56 5.78 2.65
N TRP A 51 5.09 5.60 1.42
CA TRP A 51 4.17 4.55 1.02
C TRP A 51 4.81 3.70 -0.07
N ASP A 52 4.97 2.40 0.19
CA ASP A 52 5.41 1.45 -0.83
C ASP A 52 4.21 1.03 -1.70
N ILE A 53 4.37 1.05 -3.02
CA ILE A 53 3.26 0.80 -3.96
C ILE A 53 3.13 -0.68 -4.33
N PHE A 54 4.25 -1.38 -4.52
CA PHE A 54 4.30 -2.71 -5.11
C PHE A 54 4.52 -3.86 -4.11
N SER A 55 4.60 -3.58 -2.80
CA SER A 55 4.66 -4.65 -1.80
C SER A 55 3.31 -5.37 -1.68
N PRO A 56 3.28 -6.67 -1.36
CA PRO A 56 2.07 -7.34 -0.88
C PRO A 56 1.55 -6.58 0.35
N GLY A 57 0.27 -6.21 0.36
CA GLY A 57 -0.22 -5.21 1.30
C GLY A 57 0.57 -3.91 1.18
N GLY A 58 0.69 -3.36 -0.03
CA GLY A 58 1.23 -2.05 -0.36
C GLY A 58 0.11 -1.00 -0.49
N PHE A 59 0.46 0.29 -0.49
CA PHE A 59 -0.52 1.36 -0.66
C PHE A 59 -1.25 1.25 -2.00
N GLY A 60 -0.62 0.65 -3.02
CA GLY A 60 -1.22 0.42 -4.33
C GLY A 60 -2.55 -0.33 -4.26
N ALA A 61 -2.63 -1.44 -3.51
CA ALA A 61 -3.86 -2.22 -3.39
C ALA A 61 -5.00 -1.41 -2.75
N ILE A 62 -4.69 -0.57 -1.77
CA ILE A 62 -5.68 0.25 -1.07
C ILE A 62 -6.13 1.44 -1.88
N ALA A 63 -5.19 2.13 -2.53
CA ALA A 63 -5.53 3.22 -3.45
C ALA A 63 -6.48 2.70 -4.54
N CYS A 64 -6.20 1.54 -5.10
CA CYS A 64 -7.06 0.89 -6.07
C CYS A 64 -8.41 0.47 -5.50
N ASN A 65 -8.46 -0.06 -4.27
CA ASN A 65 -9.72 -0.38 -3.60
C ASN A 65 -10.59 0.87 -3.34
N GLN A 66 -9.99 2.00 -2.96
CA GLN A 66 -10.71 3.27 -2.78
C GLN A 66 -11.26 3.81 -4.11
N LEU A 67 -10.52 3.59 -5.20
CA LEU A 67 -10.91 4.05 -6.55
C LEU A 67 -11.73 3.01 -7.33
N ARG A 68 -12.11 1.86 -6.72
CA ARG A 68 -12.76 0.74 -7.43
C ARG A 68 -14.04 1.11 -8.18
N TYR A 69 -14.73 2.17 -7.75
CA TYR A 69 -15.94 2.65 -8.40
C TYR A 69 -15.75 3.94 -9.21
N HIS A 70 -14.52 4.47 -9.26
CA HIS A 70 -14.23 5.67 -10.02
C HIS A 70 -14.49 5.42 -11.51
N SER A 71 -15.24 6.31 -12.15
CA SER A 71 -15.65 6.16 -13.54
C SER A 71 -14.46 5.99 -14.49
N SER A 72 -13.35 6.69 -14.25
CA SER A 72 -12.14 6.57 -15.07
C SER A 72 -11.47 5.19 -14.99
N LEU A 73 -11.67 4.42 -13.91
CA LEU A 73 -11.17 3.04 -13.83
C LEU A 73 -12.20 2.03 -14.36
N ASN A 74 -13.50 2.34 -14.25
CA ASN A 74 -14.56 1.45 -14.75
C ASN A 74 -14.81 1.59 -16.25
N GLN A 75 -14.65 2.80 -16.79
CA GLN A 75 -14.83 3.14 -18.20
C GLN A 75 -13.64 4.02 -18.67
N PRO A 76 -12.42 3.45 -18.77
CA PRO A 76 -11.25 4.20 -19.17
C PRO A 76 -11.36 4.64 -20.64
N THR A 77 -11.33 5.95 -20.86
CA THR A 77 -11.38 6.57 -22.20
C THR A 77 -10.01 6.96 -22.73
N THR A 78 -8.95 6.88 -21.91
CA THR A 78 -7.57 7.24 -22.26
C THR A 78 -6.63 6.07 -21.99
N ASP A 79 -5.48 6.06 -22.68
CA ASP A 79 -4.44 5.04 -22.54
C ASP A 79 -3.91 4.99 -21.10
N VAL A 80 -3.68 6.17 -20.52
CA VAL A 80 -3.28 6.32 -19.11
C VAL A 80 -4.29 5.69 -18.16
N ALA A 81 -5.60 5.86 -18.40
CA ALA A 81 -6.62 5.26 -17.56
C ALA A 81 -6.70 3.74 -17.74
N ARG A 82 -6.45 3.23 -18.95
CA ARG A 82 -6.36 1.77 -19.22
C ARG A 82 -5.17 1.15 -18.51
N GLU A 83 -4.01 1.79 -18.57
CA GLU A 83 -2.80 1.37 -17.85
C GLU A 83 -3.02 1.41 -16.34
N ALA A 84 -3.63 2.48 -15.81
CA ALA A 84 -3.96 2.58 -14.39
C ALA A 84 -4.91 1.45 -13.93
N LYS A 85 -5.90 1.10 -14.75
CA LYS A 85 -6.79 -0.04 -14.47
C LYS A 85 -6.03 -1.36 -14.41
N GLN A 86 -5.17 -1.64 -15.39
CA GLN A 86 -4.35 -2.86 -15.42
C GLN A 86 -3.40 -2.95 -14.22
N ALA A 87 -2.82 -1.83 -13.80
CA ALA A 87 -1.98 -1.76 -12.60
C ALA A 87 -2.79 -2.11 -11.33
N CYS A 88 -4.01 -1.57 -11.20
CA CYS A 88 -4.89 -1.88 -10.09
C CYS A 88 -5.34 -3.34 -10.04
N GLU A 89 -5.66 -3.92 -11.20
CA GLU A 89 -5.98 -5.34 -11.31
C GLU A 89 -4.77 -6.19 -10.88
N SER A 90 -3.57 -5.86 -11.33
CA SER A 90 -2.34 -6.58 -10.96
C SER A 90 -2.06 -6.51 -9.46
N ALA A 91 -2.22 -5.32 -8.85
CA ALA A 91 -2.00 -5.11 -7.42
C ALA A 91 -2.98 -5.88 -6.53
N MET A 92 -4.21 -6.12 -6.98
CA MET A 92 -5.23 -6.88 -6.24
C MET A 92 -5.05 -8.40 -6.34
N HIS A 93 -4.32 -8.91 -7.34
CA HIS A 93 -4.08 -10.34 -7.52
C HIS A 93 -2.76 -10.82 -6.90
N ALA A 94 -1.89 -9.91 -6.45
CA ALA A 94 -0.63 -10.22 -5.79
C ALA A 94 -0.78 -10.70 -4.33
N ASP A 95 -2.01 -10.79 -3.82
CA ASP A 95 -2.36 -11.14 -2.44
C ASP A 95 -2.86 -12.60 -2.30
N LYS A 96 -2.53 -13.46 -3.26
CA LYS A 96 -2.82 -14.90 -3.26
C LYS A 96 -1.55 -15.75 -3.18
#